data_AF-A0A7S4FYZ1-F1
#
_entry.id   AF-A0A7S4FYZ1-F1
#
_cell.length_a   1.000
_cell.length_b   1.000
_cell.length_c   1.000
_cell.angle_alpha   90.00
_cell.angle_beta   90.00
_cell.angle_gamma   90.00
#
_symmetry.space_group_name_H-M   'P 1'
#
loop_
_entity.id
_entity.type
_entity.pdbx_description
1 polymer ?
#
loop_
_entity_poly.entity_id
_entity_poly.type
_entity_poly.pdbx_seq_one_letter_code
_entity_poly.pdbx_strand_id
1 'polypeptide(L)'
;VAVVYWAGFIHNPLFSSCTPSGTSTNRKPSMAGYCQIAMTYCWVAICLTYSIVFCNVTSTTTLAMQVFHGLCAARFMRWMWQHSWSAICTLAVTVWIHRLIGPQGLWGQMGLFPQLWIVWLALSKTNVFLNRLSFWMVSVWTIVLQPSQRFNGSIALLVLQLLLLPLFLAVIIASCVIGLPLIPIWGIPVFVLSFPRLLRMWPINEVRHSPAQDTPLFEPFFGHLRFAVGRLIKEGVLSNTPGSFFLLRHDQYMVIVELLESSFLYNLVLMKGLELQMTSCHTVEAN
;
A
#
# COMPACT_ATOMS: atom_id res chain seq x y z
N VAL A 1 -5.33 -6.78 -20.03
CA VAL A 1 -6.55 -7.57 -19.75
C VAL A 1 -6.51 -8.09 -18.34
N ALA A 2 -7.06 -7.33 -17.40
CA ALA A 2 -7.32 -7.80 -16.04
C ALA A 2 -8.83 -7.65 -15.80
N VAL A 3 -9.53 -8.78 -15.75
CA VAL A 3 -10.98 -8.84 -15.49
C VAL A 3 -11.20 -8.74 -13.98
N VAL A 4 -12.12 -7.87 -13.57
CA VAL A 4 -12.47 -7.69 -12.15
C VAL A 4 -13.53 -8.73 -11.78
N TYR A 5 -13.11 -9.73 -11.02
CA TYR A 5 -14.00 -10.75 -10.45
C TYR A 5 -14.46 -10.36 -9.05
N TRP A 6 -15.76 -10.40 -8.81
CA TRP A 6 -16.37 -10.41 -7.49
C TRP A 6 -15.99 -11.68 -6.74
N ALA A 7 -15.45 -11.52 -5.53
CA ALA A 7 -14.96 -12.60 -4.67
C ALA A 7 -13.95 -13.57 -5.34
N GLY A 8 -13.38 -13.21 -6.49
CA GLY A 8 -12.45 -14.06 -7.25
C GLY A 8 -13.11 -15.14 -8.12
N PHE A 9 -14.45 -15.21 -8.21
CA PHE A 9 -15.14 -16.28 -8.94
C PHE A 9 -16.22 -15.80 -9.92
N ILE A 10 -16.87 -14.65 -9.68
CA ILE A 10 -18.00 -14.19 -10.50
C ILE A 10 -17.62 -12.88 -11.20
N HIS A 11 -17.84 -12.78 -12.51
CA HIS A 11 -17.60 -11.54 -13.25
C HIS A 11 -18.45 -10.41 -12.69
N ASN A 12 -17.86 -9.26 -12.34
CA ASN A 12 -18.62 -8.12 -11.81
C ASN A 12 -19.57 -7.57 -12.89
N PRO A 13 -20.91 -7.68 -12.74
CA PRO A 13 -21.86 -7.26 -13.78
C PRO A 13 -22.00 -5.72 -13.88
N LEU A 14 -21.45 -4.97 -12.92
CA LEU A 14 -21.51 -3.49 -12.91
C LEU A 14 -20.42 -2.83 -13.76
N PHE A 15 -19.44 -3.60 -14.25
CA PHE A 15 -18.44 -3.10 -15.20
C PHE A 15 -18.76 -3.68 -16.57
N SER A 16 -19.21 -2.82 -17.49
CA SER A 16 -19.47 -3.22 -18.86
C SER A 16 -18.18 -3.74 -19.50
N SER A 17 -18.30 -4.88 -20.17
CA SER A 17 -17.26 -5.45 -21.01
C SER A 17 -16.83 -4.44 -22.07
N CYS A 18 -15.74 -3.72 -21.80
CA CYS A 18 -15.15 -2.80 -22.77
C CYS A 18 -14.53 -3.62 -23.91
N THR A 19 -15.10 -3.46 -25.10
CA THR A 19 -14.53 -3.93 -26.37
C THR A 19 -13.16 -3.28 -26.60
N PRO A 20 -12.13 -4.03 -27.01
CA PRO A 20 -10.82 -3.48 -27.28
C PRO A 20 -10.81 -2.82 -28.67
N SER A 21 -10.88 -1.49 -28.72
CA SER A 21 -10.49 -0.70 -29.89
C SER A 21 -9.08 -0.15 -29.65
N GLY A 22 -8.09 -0.74 -30.33
CA GLY A 22 -6.70 -0.30 -30.26
C GLY A 22 -5.72 -1.43 -30.53
N THR A 23 -5.24 -1.47 -31.77
CA THR A 23 -4.14 -2.28 -32.33
C THR A 23 -3.30 -3.08 -31.32
N SER A 24 -3.61 -4.37 -31.18
CA SER A 24 -2.72 -5.32 -30.52
C SER A 24 -1.44 -5.42 -31.34
N THR A 25 -0.39 -4.71 -30.93
CA THR A 25 0.94 -4.98 -31.46
C THR A 25 1.31 -6.41 -31.09
N ASN A 26 1.44 -7.26 -32.10
CA ASN A 26 1.77 -8.68 -32.02
C ASN A 26 3.24 -8.86 -31.58
N ARG A 27 3.60 -8.33 -30.40
CA ARG A 27 4.92 -8.52 -29.80
C ARG A 27 4.91 -9.87 -29.10
N LYS A 28 5.78 -10.79 -29.54
CA LYS A 28 6.06 -12.05 -28.84
C LYS A 28 6.21 -11.75 -27.34
N PRO A 29 5.54 -12.48 -26.44
CA PRO A 29 5.73 -12.29 -25.02
C PRO A 29 7.22 -12.43 -24.73
N SER A 30 7.82 -11.38 -24.15
CA SER A 30 9.20 -11.43 -23.70
C SER A 30 9.38 -12.59 -22.71
N MET A 31 10.62 -13.04 -22.48
CA MET A 31 10.90 -14.13 -21.53
C MET A 31 10.26 -13.91 -20.14
N ALA A 32 10.07 -12.64 -19.75
CA ALA A 32 9.35 -12.23 -18.55
C ALA A 32 7.85 -12.61 -18.54
N GLY A 33 7.20 -12.63 -19.71
CA GLY A 33 5.79 -13.07 -19.86
C GLY A 33 5.63 -14.58 -19.67
N TYR A 34 6.59 -15.39 -20.10
CA TYR A 34 6.60 -16.83 -19.82
C TYR A 34 6.88 -17.11 -18.34
N CYS A 35 7.81 -16.37 -17.72
CA CYS A 35 8.00 -16.43 -16.28
C CYS A 35 6.73 -16.03 -15.51
N GLN A 36 5.97 -15.03 -15.98
CA GLN A 36 4.69 -14.64 -15.37
C GLN A 36 3.69 -15.79 -15.37
N ILE A 37 3.50 -16.43 -16.53
CA ILE A 37 2.60 -17.56 -16.70
C ILE A 37 3.05 -18.74 -15.81
N ALA A 38 4.35 -19.05 -15.82
CA ALA A 38 4.92 -20.10 -14.98
C ALA A 38 4.72 -19.83 -13.49
N MET A 39 4.92 -18.60 -13.02
CA MET A 39 4.69 -18.22 -11.63
C MET A 39 3.22 -18.33 -11.23
N THR A 40 2.27 -17.96 -12.11
CA THR A 40 0.84 -18.19 -11.84
C THR A 40 0.48 -19.67 -11.73
N TYR A 41 1.07 -20.53 -12.55
CA TYR A 41 0.88 -21.98 -12.42
C TYR A 41 1.55 -22.55 -11.17
N CYS A 42 2.74 -22.08 -10.81
CA CYS A 42 3.38 -22.41 -9.53
C CYS A 42 2.50 -21.98 -8.35
N TRP A 43 1.81 -20.83 -8.45
CA TRP A 43 0.87 -20.39 -7.43
C TRP A 43 -0.35 -21.28 -7.29
N VAL A 44 -0.97 -21.65 -8.41
CA VAL A 44 -2.09 -22.60 -8.39
C VAL A 44 -1.63 -23.93 -7.80
N ALA A 45 -0.43 -24.40 -8.14
CA ALA A 45 0.17 -25.61 -7.58
C ALA A 45 0.49 -25.48 -6.07
N ILE A 46 0.98 -24.34 -5.59
CA ILE A 46 1.24 -24.10 -4.17
C ILE A 46 -0.06 -24.00 -3.38
N CYS A 47 -1.09 -23.34 -3.93
CA CYS A 47 -2.42 -23.29 -3.33
C CYS A 47 -3.09 -24.68 -3.30
N LEU A 48 -2.93 -25.47 -4.36
CA LEU A 48 -3.41 -26.86 -4.42
C LEU A 48 -2.67 -27.77 -3.43
N THR A 49 -1.34 -27.70 -3.37
CA THR A 49 -0.55 -28.48 -2.41
C THR A 49 -0.82 -28.05 -0.96
N TYR A 50 -1.00 -26.75 -0.71
CA TYR A 50 -1.47 -26.26 0.58
C TYR A 50 -2.85 -26.80 0.94
N SER A 51 -3.79 -26.82 -0.01
CA SER A 51 -5.13 -27.39 0.21
C SER A 51 -5.08 -28.90 0.49
N ILE A 52 -4.19 -29.64 -0.17
CA ILE A 52 -3.98 -31.07 0.03
C ILE A 52 -3.32 -31.36 1.39
N VAL A 53 -2.30 -30.59 1.78
CA VAL A 53 -1.65 -30.70 3.09
C VAL A 53 -2.61 -30.31 4.20
N PHE A 54 -3.42 -29.27 4.00
CA PHE A 54 -4.43 -28.81 4.93
C PHE A 54 -5.56 -29.82 5.14
N CYS A 55 -6.03 -30.48 4.08
CA CYS A 55 -6.99 -31.60 4.19
C CYS A 55 -6.40 -32.81 4.92
N ASN A 56 -5.08 -33.01 4.85
CA ASN A 56 -4.41 -34.17 5.44
C ASN A 56 -3.88 -33.95 6.88
N VAL A 57 -3.71 -32.70 7.34
CA VAL A 57 -2.94 -32.40 8.57
C VAL A 57 -3.74 -32.42 9.87
N THR A 58 -5.08 -32.43 9.89
CA THR A 58 -5.78 -32.48 11.19
C THR A 58 -7.08 -33.27 11.16
N SER A 59 -6.99 -34.56 11.51
CA SER A 59 -8.12 -35.36 12.01
C SER A 59 -8.57 -34.98 13.44
N THR A 60 -7.98 -33.95 14.06
CA THR A 60 -8.13 -33.61 15.49
C THR A 60 -8.59 -32.17 15.79
N THR A 61 -8.87 -31.35 14.78
CA THR A 61 -9.29 -29.94 14.97
C THR A 61 -10.75 -29.69 14.59
N THR A 62 -11.39 -28.72 15.24
CA THR A 62 -12.75 -28.30 14.90
C THR A 62 -12.79 -27.67 13.50
N LEU A 63 -13.88 -27.86 12.75
CA LEU A 63 -14.09 -27.29 11.41
C LEU A 63 -13.83 -25.77 11.35
N ALA A 64 -14.17 -25.04 12.43
CA ALA A 64 -13.93 -23.61 12.53
C ALA A 64 -12.43 -23.24 12.50
N MET A 65 -11.58 -23.99 13.21
CA MET A 65 -10.13 -23.78 13.23
C MET A 65 -9.51 -24.08 11.86
N GLN A 66 -10.02 -25.10 11.18
CA GLN A 66 -9.63 -25.42 9.81
C GLN A 66 -9.95 -24.21 8.90
N VAL A 67 -11.20 -23.77 8.84
CA VAL A 67 -11.59 -22.61 8.00
C VAL A 67 -10.74 -21.38 8.29
N PHE A 68 -10.47 -21.09 9.57
CA PHE A 68 -9.61 -19.97 9.97
C PHE A 68 -8.17 -20.11 9.43
N HIS A 69 -7.54 -21.27 9.55
CA HIS A 69 -6.20 -21.54 9.00
C HIS A 69 -6.17 -21.39 7.48
N GLY A 70 -7.21 -21.87 6.78
CA GLY A 70 -7.36 -21.68 5.34
C GLY A 70 -7.42 -20.20 4.94
N LEU A 71 -8.22 -19.40 5.64
CA LEU A 71 -8.34 -17.95 5.42
C LEU A 71 -7.02 -17.21 5.70
N CYS A 72 -6.33 -17.54 6.79
CA CYS A 72 -5.02 -16.97 7.13
C CYS A 72 -3.98 -17.25 6.04
N ALA A 73 -3.93 -18.47 5.52
CA ALA A 73 -3.01 -18.83 4.46
C ALA A 73 -3.35 -18.17 3.13
N ALA A 74 -4.61 -18.22 2.68
CA ALA A 74 -5.04 -17.56 1.46
C ALA A 74 -4.71 -16.05 1.48
N ARG A 75 -4.93 -15.42 2.64
CA ARG A 75 -4.56 -14.01 2.86
C ARG A 75 -3.05 -13.79 2.82
N PHE A 76 -2.25 -14.58 3.54
CA PHE A 76 -0.81 -14.42 3.60
C PHE A 76 -0.16 -14.62 2.23
N MET A 77 -0.63 -15.61 1.47
CA MET A 77 -0.17 -15.88 0.12
C MET A 77 -0.45 -14.70 -0.82
N ARG A 78 -1.67 -14.15 -0.78
CA ARG A 78 -2.00 -12.92 -1.52
C ARG A 78 -1.11 -11.75 -1.12
N TRP A 79 -0.86 -11.57 0.18
CA TRP A 79 0.00 -10.51 0.70
C TRP A 79 1.45 -10.67 0.26
N MET A 80 2.00 -11.89 0.31
CA MET A 80 3.36 -12.20 -0.11
C MET A 80 3.60 -11.87 -1.59
N TRP A 81 2.59 -12.05 -2.43
CA TRP A 81 2.67 -11.68 -3.84
C TRP A 81 2.72 -10.17 -4.09
N GLN A 82 1.96 -9.39 -3.32
CA GLN A 82 1.90 -7.93 -3.45
C GLN A 82 3.07 -7.25 -2.74
N HIS A 83 3.56 -7.83 -1.64
CA HIS A 83 4.57 -7.21 -0.78
C HIS A 83 5.62 -8.21 -0.30
N SER A 84 6.37 -8.78 -1.25
CA SER A 84 7.37 -9.83 -1.01
C SER A 84 8.38 -9.47 0.09
N TRP A 85 8.94 -8.27 0.05
CA TRP A 85 9.88 -7.80 1.07
C TRP A 85 9.29 -7.81 2.48
N SER A 86 8.09 -7.23 2.64
CA SER A 86 7.40 -7.20 3.93
C SER A 86 7.02 -8.60 4.43
N ALA A 87 6.73 -9.52 3.51
CA ALA A 87 6.38 -10.90 3.85
C ALA A 87 7.61 -11.68 4.33
N ILE A 88 8.78 -11.46 3.74
CA ILE A 88 10.06 -12.02 4.23
C ILE A 88 10.35 -11.51 5.64
N CYS A 89 10.23 -10.20 5.88
CA CYS A 89 10.40 -9.64 7.24
C CYS A 89 9.40 -10.23 8.24
N THR A 90 8.13 -10.35 7.85
CA THR A 90 7.09 -10.97 8.69
C THR A 90 7.49 -12.40 9.04
N LEU A 91 7.88 -13.19 8.04
CA LEU A 91 8.31 -14.59 8.21
C LEU A 91 9.51 -14.70 9.16
N ALA A 92 10.54 -13.88 8.95
CA ALA A 92 11.71 -13.84 9.82
C ALA A 92 11.30 -13.55 11.27
N VAL A 93 10.50 -12.51 11.51
CA VAL A 93 10.03 -12.15 12.86
C VAL A 93 9.22 -13.28 13.50
N THR A 94 8.32 -13.95 12.77
CA THR A 94 7.60 -15.14 13.30
C THR A 94 8.54 -16.25 13.72
N VAL A 95 9.59 -16.55 12.93
CA VAL A 95 10.56 -17.60 13.28
C VAL A 95 11.33 -17.21 14.54
N TRP A 96 11.75 -15.95 14.66
CA TRP A 96 12.39 -15.43 15.87
C TRP A 96 11.48 -15.57 17.09
N ILE A 97 10.22 -15.14 16.99
CA ILE A 97 9.24 -15.25 18.09
C ILE A 97 9.01 -16.72 18.46
N HIS A 98 8.86 -17.61 17.47
CA HIS A 98 8.67 -19.03 17.70
C HIS A 98 9.88 -19.67 18.41
N ARG A 99 11.10 -19.23 18.08
CA ARG A 99 12.33 -19.67 18.77
C ARG A 99 12.42 -19.15 20.21
N LEU A 100 11.94 -17.93 20.47
CA LEU A 100 11.99 -17.29 21.79
C LEU A 100 10.94 -17.85 22.76
N ILE A 101 9.70 -18.04 22.30
CA ILE A 101 8.60 -18.55 23.13
C ILE A 101 8.66 -20.08 23.26
N GLY A 102 9.24 -20.75 22.25
CA GLY A 102 9.30 -22.21 22.18
C GLY A 102 7.98 -22.84 21.69
N PRO A 103 7.97 -24.16 21.50
CA PRO A 103 6.80 -24.89 21.00
C PRO A 103 5.71 -25.11 22.06
N GLN A 104 6.02 -24.84 23.34
CA GLN A 104 5.09 -25.06 24.44
C GLN A 104 4.22 -23.82 24.68
N GLY A 105 2.90 -23.99 24.64
CA GLY A 105 1.92 -22.92 24.88
C GLY A 105 1.04 -22.59 23.67
N LEU A 106 0.14 -21.62 23.86
CA LEU A 106 -0.85 -21.21 22.85
C LEU A 106 -0.22 -20.81 21.52
N TRP A 107 0.93 -20.12 21.56
CA TRP A 107 1.64 -19.69 20.34
C TRP A 107 2.08 -20.88 19.49
N GLY A 108 2.76 -21.87 20.09
CA GLY A 108 3.25 -23.06 19.38
C GLY A 108 2.12 -23.91 18.80
N GLN A 109 0.96 -23.96 19.46
CA GLN A 109 -0.21 -24.75 19.05
C GLN A 109 -1.06 -24.09 17.95
N MET A 110 -0.94 -22.77 17.74
CA MET A 110 -1.72 -22.01 16.75
C MET A 110 -1.38 -22.33 15.29
N GLY A 111 -0.25 -22.99 15.00
CA GLY A 111 0.22 -23.24 13.64
C GLY A 111 0.78 -21.99 12.93
N LEU A 112 1.48 -22.20 11.81
CA LEU A 112 2.30 -21.16 11.17
C LEU A 112 1.50 -19.97 10.62
N PHE A 113 0.37 -20.22 9.93
CA PHE A 113 -0.35 -19.15 9.23
C PHE A 113 -1.09 -18.18 10.16
N PRO A 114 -1.74 -18.63 11.25
CA PRO A 114 -2.25 -17.72 12.27
C PRO A 114 -1.14 -16.89 12.93
N GLN A 115 0.02 -17.49 13.23
CA GLN A 115 1.16 -16.75 13.77
C GLN A 115 1.62 -15.65 12.79
N LEU A 116 1.78 -15.99 11.51
CA LEU A 116 2.13 -15.03 10.45
C LEU A 116 1.12 -13.89 10.35
N TRP A 117 -0.17 -14.21 10.48
CA TRP A 117 -1.23 -13.20 10.43
C TRP A 117 -1.17 -12.23 11.62
N ILE A 118 -0.91 -12.74 12.82
CA ILE A 118 -0.75 -11.91 14.03
C ILE A 118 0.47 -11.00 13.91
N VAL A 119 1.62 -11.55 13.51
CA VAL A 119 2.86 -10.76 13.33
C VAL A 119 2.67 -9.70 12.24
N TRP A 120 2.05 -10.08 11.12
CA TRP A 120 1.72 -9.13 10.06
C TRP A 120 0.80 -8.00 10.57
N LEU A 121 -0.22 -8.33 11.37
CA LEU A 121 -1.13 -7.36 11.94
C LEU A 121 -0.38 -6.41 12.87
N ALA A 122 0.49 -6.92 13.73
CA ALA A 122 1.34 -6.10 14.59
C ALA A 122 2.25 -5.16 13.77
N LEU A 123 3.03 -5.70 12.83
CA LEU A 123 3.97 -4.91 12.02
C LEU A 123 3.27 -3.86 11.15
N SER A 124 2.14 -4.21 10.55
CA SER A 124 1.36 -3.28 9.71
C SER A 124 0.80 -2.14 10.55
N LYS A 125 0.27 -2.43 11.75
CA LYS A 125 -0.27 -1.42 12.66
C LYS A 125 0.83 -0.56 13.29
N THR A 126 2.02 -1.10 13.55
CA THR A 126 3.18 -0.32 14.03
C THR A 126 3.57 0.77 13.04
N ASN A 127 3.65 0.46 11.73
CA ASN A 127 3.96 1.48 10.73
C ASN A 127 2.90 2.59 10.69
N VAL A 128 1.62 2.22 10.78
CA VAL A 128 0.52 3.19 10.85
C VAL A 128 0.61 4.04 12.12
N PHE A 129 0.99 3.44 13.24
CA PHE A 129 1.20 4.15 14.51
C PHE A 129 2.36 5.14 14.43
N LEU A 130 3.52 4.71 13.93
CA LEU A 130 4.68 5.60 13.78
C LEU A 130 4.39 6.78 12.86
N ASN A 131 3.68 6.56 11.75
CA ASN A 131 3.29 7.63 10.84
C ASN A 131 2.29 8.63 11.47
N ARG A 132 1.38 8.15 12.32
CA ARG A 132 0.42 9.04 13.02
C ARG A 132 1.09 9.77 14.18
N LEU A 133 2.02 9.11 14.85
CA LEU A 133 2.82 9.71 15.90
C LEU A 133 3.70 10.83 15.31
N SER A 134 4.41 10.56 14.21
CA SER A 134 5.22 11.58 13.53
C SER A 134 4.36 12.75 13.05
N PHE A 135 3.20 12.47 12.47
CA PHE A 135 2.25 13.50 12.05
C PHE A 135 1.76 14.37 13.23
N TRP A 136 1.42 13.76 14.36
CA TRP A 136 1.06 14.50 15.57
C TRP A 136 2.21 15.34 16.09
N MET A 137 3.43 14.78 16.18
CA MET A 137 4.62 15.51 16.63
C MET A 137 4.94 16.71 15.73
N VAL A 138 4.86 16.55 14.40
CA VAL A 138 5.04 17.66 13.45
C VAL A 138 3.95 18.71 13.65
N SER A 139 2.71 18.31 13.89
CA SER A 139 1.61 19.27 14.13
C SER A 139 1.81 20.09 15.40
N VAL A 140 2.31 19.47 16.48
CA VAL A 140 2.67 20.17 17.72
C VAL A 140 3.85 21.11 17.47
N TRP A 141 4.87 20.62 16.78
CA TRP A 141 6.06 21.39 16.42
C TRP A 141 5.71 22.65 15.63
N THR A 142 4.86 22.54 14.59
CA THR A 142 4.48 23.67 13.75
C THR A 142 3.68 24.72 14.51
N ILE A 143 2.78 24.33 15.42
CA ILE A 143 1.97 25.27 16.21
C ILE A 143 2.80 26.08 17.21
N VAL A 144 3.87 25.47 17.74
CA VAL A 144 4.75 26.13 18.71
C VAL A 144 5.76 27.04 18.03
N LEU A 145 6.40 26.57 16.95
CA LEU A 145 7.54 27.25 16.35
C LEU A 145 7.19 28.16 15.17
N GLN A 146 6.15 27.83 14.41
CA GLN A 146 5.82 28.62 13.23
C GLN A 146 5.03 29.86 13.65
N PRO A 147 5.56 31.08 13.47
CA PRO A 147 4.89 32.29 13.94
C PRO A 147 3.54 32.54 13.25
N SER A 148 3.36 32.05 12.02
CA SER A 148 2.08 32.14 11.29
C SER A 148 0.99 31.17 11.79
N GLN A 149 1.37 30.10 12.50
CA GLN A 149 0.44 29.14 13.10
C GLN A 149 0.34 29.26 14.62
N ARG A 150 1.15 30.14 15.22
CA ARG A 150 1.16 30.40 16.66
C ARG A 150 -0.03 31.28 17.04
N PHE A 151 -0.90 30.77 17.90
CA PHE A 151 -2.00 31.54 18.48
C PHE A 151 -1.79 31.80 19.97
N ASN A 152 -2.56 32.74 20.52
CA ASN A 152 -2.55 33.11 21.93
C ASN A 152 -3.04 31.92 22.78
N GLY A 153 -2.12 31.06 23.21
CA GLY A 153 -2.43 29.83 23.94
C GLY A 153 -1.63 28.59 23.52
N SER A 154 -0.78 28.69 22.49
CA SER A 154 0.01 27.53 22.00
C SER A 154 0.87 26.86 23.09
N ILE A 155 1.48 27.65 23.98
CA ILE A 155 2.29 27.14 25.11
C ILE A 155 1.40 26.44 26.14
N ALA A 156 0.23 26.99 26.46
CA ALA A 156 -0.70 26.37 27.40
C ALA A 156 -1.21 25.02 26.87
N LEU A 157 -1.45 24.92 25.56
CA LEU A 157 -1.83 23.67 24.92
C LEU A 157 -0.69 22.66 24.84
N LEU A 158 0.55 23.09 24.69
CA LEU A 158 1.71 22.20 24.79
C LEU A 158 1.78 21.58 26.19
N VAL A 159 1.63 22.40 27.24
CA VAL A 159 1.61 21.92 28.63
C VAL A 159 0.45 20.94 28.86
N LEU A 160 -0.74 21.25 28.34
CA LEU A 160 -1.90 20.36 28.41
C LEU A 160 -1.64 19.02 27.69
N GLN A 161 -0.99 19.06 26.53
CA GLN A 161 -0.62 17.87 25.76
C GLN A 161 0.42 16.99 26.45
N LEU A 162 1.38 17.60 27.15
CA LEU A 162 2.36 16.87 27.95
C LEU A 162 1.69 16.23 29.18
N LEU A 163 0.76 16.93 29.83
CA LEU A 163 0.04 16.41 31.00
C LEU A 163 -0.95 15.28 30.63
N LEU A 164 -1.60 15.39 29.47
CA LEU A 164 -2.53 14.40 28.93
C LEU A 164 -1.90 13.46 27.89
N LEU A 165 -0.57 13.35 27.86
CA LEU A 165 0.16 12.48 26.94
C LEU A 165 -0.37 11.03 26.89
N PRO A 166 -0.63 10.32 28.02
CA PRO A 166 -1.12 8.95 27.95
C PRO A 166 -2.51 8.85 27.28
N LEU A 167 -3.36 9.87 27.46
CA LEU A 167 -4.65 9.95 26.80
C LEU A 167 -4.50 10.11 25.29
N PHE A 168 -3.64 11.01 24.83
CA PHE A 168 -3.40 11.24 23.41
C PHE A 168 -2.75 10.03 22.72
N LEU A 169 -1.84 9.34 23.40
CA LEU A 169 -1.30 8.07 22.92
C LEU A 169 -2.39 7.00 22.77
N ALA A 170 -3.29 6.89 23.74
CA ALA A 170 -4.43 5.96 23.66
C ALA A 170 -5.35 6.30 22.46
N VAL A 171 -5.60 7.58 22.22
CA VAL A 171 -6.38 8.05 21.05
C VAL A 171 -5.68 7.69 19.74
N ILE A 172 -4.36 7.88 19.64
CA ILE A 172 -3.58 7.49 18.45
C ILE A 172 -3.64 5.97 18.26
N ILE A 173 -3.47 5.16 19.31
CA ILE A 173 -3.56 3.69 19.22
C ILE A 173 -4.95 3.25 18.76
N ALA A 174 -6.02 3.78 19.37
CA ALA A 174 -7.40 3.48 18.98
C ALA A 174 -7.62 3.82 17.50
N SER A 175 -7.11 4.97 17.05
CA SER A 175 -7.21 5.39 15.66
C SER A 175 -6.48 4.42 14.71
N CYS A 176 -5.32 3.86 15.10
CA CYS A 176 -4.60 2.84 14.31
C CYS A 176 -5.37 1.53 14.19
N VAL A 177 -5.97 1.08 15.29
CA VAL A 177 -6.74 -0.17 15.33
C VAL A 177 -7.95 -0.07 14.41
N ILE A 178 -8.75 1.00 14.57
CA ILE A 178 -9.98 1.23 13.81
C ILE A 178 -9.66 1.64 12.36
N GLY A 179 -8.51 2.27 12.11
CA GLY A 179 -8.12 2.75 10.78
C GLY A 179 -8.72 4.11 10.41
N LEU A 180 -9.18 4.89 11.39
CA LEU A 180 -9.77 6.23 11.16
C LEU A 180 -8.70 7.29 10.88
N PRO A 181 -8.96 8.32 10.08
CA PRO A 181 -8.01 9.43 9.90
C PRO A 181 -7.84 10.23 11.20
N LEU A 182 -6.61 10.68 11.44
CA LEU A 182 -6.27 11.56 12.56
C LEU A 182 -6.18 13.00 12.05
N ILE A 183 -6.92 13.91 12.67
CA ILE A 183 -6.98 15.33 12.32
C ILE A 183 -6.42 16.12 13.51
N PRO A 184 -5.37 16.93 13.32
CA PRO A 184 -4.80 17.74 14.39
C PRO A 184 -5.62 19.04 14.49
N ILE A 185 -6.52 19.13 15.46
CA ILE A 185 -7.25 20.37 15.74
C ILE A 185 -6.43 21.15 16.76
N TRP A 186 -5.77 22.23 16.31
CA TRP A 186 -4.85 23.01 17.15
C TRP A 186 -3.78 22.15 17.86
N GLY A 187 -3.29 21.11 17.16
CA GLY A 187 -2.25 20.20 17.67
C GLY A 187 -2.80 19.02 18.48
N ILE A 188 -4.07 19.05 18.84
CA ILE A 188 -4.74 17.97 19.54
C ILE A 188 -5.11 16.87 18.53
N PRO A 189 -4.68 15.61 18.74
CA PRO A 189 -4.97 14.51 17.84
C PRO A 189 -6.42 14.04 18.04
N VAL A 190 -7.33 14.48 17.16
CA VAL A 190 -8.75 14.06 17.18
C VAL A 190 -8.99 13.16 15.97
N PHE A 191 -9.68 12.04 16.14
CA PHE A 191 -10.14 11.25 15.00
C PHE A 191 -11.61 11.57 14.70
N VAL A 192 -11.94 11.66 13.42
CA VAL A 192 -13.33 11.82 12.98
C VAL A 192 -13.83 10.46 12.51
N LEU A 193 -14.97 10.02 13.05
CA LEU A 193 -15.73 8.88 12.56
C LEU A 193 -16.36 9.25 11.21
N SER A 194 -15.54 9.47 10.19
CA SER A 194 -16.00 9.65 8.81
C SER A 194 -16.28 8.29 8.18
N PHE A 195 -17.03 8.28 7.08
CA PHE A 195 -17.22 7.08 6.24
C PHE A 195 -15.92 6.31 6.05
N PRO A 196 -15.93 4.95 6.07
CA PRO A 196 -14.73 4.14 5.91
C PRO A 196 -14.07 4.52 4.59
N ARG A 197 -12.96 5.23 4.69
CA ARG A 197 -12.23 5.69 3.51
C ARG A 197 -11.70 4.44 2.83
N LEU A 198 -12.22 4.13 1.65
CA LEU A 198 -11.67 3.08 0.81
C LEU A 198 -10.23 3.50 0.53
N LEU A 199 -9.28 2.77 1.12
CA LEU A 199 -7.86 3.16 1.16
C LEU A 199 -7.29 3.36 -0.25
N ARG A 200 -7.85 2.65 -1.24
CA ARG A 200 -7.54 2.77 -2.67
C ARG A 200 -8.77 2.40 -3.50
N MET A 201 -9.44 3.39 -4.08
CA MET A 201 -10.35 3.19 -5.21
C MET A 201 -9.69 3.76 -6.45
N TRP A 202 -8.81 2.97 -7.07
CA TRP A 202 -8.40 3.27 -8.42
C TRP A 202 -9.28 2.43 -9.33
N PRO A 203 -10.00 3.01 -10.29
CA PRO A 203 -10.60 2.21 -11.33
C PRO A 203 -9.46 1.41 -11.97
N ILE A 204 -9.57 0.08 -11.98
CA ILE A 204 -8.65 -0.81 -12.70
C ILE A 204 -8.99 -0.64 -14.19
N ASN A 205 -8.82 0.58 -14.69
CA ASN A 205 -8.94 0.86 -16.09
C ASN A 205 -7.58 0.57 -16.68
N GLU A 206 -7.59 -0.34 -17.64
CA GLU A 206 -6.45 -0.63 -18.49
C GLU A 206 -5.82 0.67 -18.97
N VAL A 207 -4.49 0.65 -19.08
CA VAL A 207 -3.60 1.65 -19.71
C VAL A 207 -4.37 2.55 -20.70
N ARG A 208 -5.03 3.59 -20.19
CA ARG A 208 -5.75 4.57 -21.00
C ARG A 208 -5.32 5.92 -20.50
N HIS A 209 -4.70 6.65 -21.41
CA HIS A 209 -4.58 8.08 -21.30
C HIS A 209 -6.00 8.63 -21.17
N SER A 210 -6.31 9.31 -20.07
CA SER A 210 -7.49 10.17 -20.05
C SER A 210 -7.24 11.23 -21.11
N PRO A 211 -8.14 11.44 -22.10
CA PRO A 211 -7.94 12.43 -23.14
C PRO A 211 -8.13 13.83 -22.53
N ALA A 212 -7.11 14.31 -21.82
CA ALA A 212 -6.98 15.71 -21.49
C ALA A 212 -6.38 16.45 -22.69
N GLN A 213 -6.72 17.73 -22.85
CA GLN A 213 -6.25 18.56 -23.95
C GLN A 213 -4.72 18.60 -24.07
N ASP A 214 -4.01 18.42 -22.94
CA ASP A 214 -2.55 18.45 -22.86
C ASP A 214 -1.87 17.09 -23.05
N THR A 215 -2.63 16.00 -23.18
CA THR A 215 -2.11 14.64 -23.36
C THR A 215 -1.08 14.51 -24.50
N PRO A 216 -1.28 15.09 -25.70
CA PRO A 216 -0.30 14.96 -26.79
C PRO A 216 1.04 15.65 -26.49
N LEU A 217 1.08 16.66 -25.59
CA LEU A 217 2.32 17.33 -25.20
C LEU A 217 3.22 16.45 -24.33
N PHE A 218 2.62 15.55 -23.54
CA PHE A 218 3.35 14.68 -22.61
C PHE A 218 3.54 13.24 -23.13
N GLU A 219 2.87 12.85 -24.23
CA GLU A 219 2.92 11.49 -24.77
C GLU A 219 4.35 10.99 -25.06
N PRO A 220 5.24 11.77 -25.71
CA PRO A 220 6.62 11.33 -25.98
C PRO A 220 7.46 11.20 -24.69
N PHE A 221 7.15 12.05 -23.70
CA PHE A 221 7.85 12.08 -22.42
C PHE A 221 7.49 10.88 -21.55
N PHE A 222 6.19 10.52 -21.47
CA PHE A 222 5.73 9.40 -20.65
C PHE A 222 6.30 8.04 -21.07
N GLY A 223 6.59 7.84 -22.36
CA GLY A 223 7.24 6.62 -22.85
C GLY A 223 8.61 6.39 -22.20
N HIS A 224 9.47 7.41 -22.23
CA HIS A 224 10.80 7.38 -21.62
C HIS A 224 10.72 7.35 -20.09
N LEU A 225 9.81 8.15 -19.53
CA LEU A 225 9.62 8.27 -18.09
C LEU A 225 9.20 6.93 -17.47
N ARG A 226 8.31 6.18 -18.12
CA ARG A 226 7.90 4.84 -17.66
C ARG A 226 9.08 3.90 -17.53
N PHE A 227 10.02 3.93 -18.48
CA PHE A 227 11.21 3.09 -18.45
C PHE A 227 12.17 3.51 -17.34
N ALA A 228 12.42 4.82 -17.20
CA ALA A 228 13.28 5.38 -16.16
C ALA A 228 12.74 5.09 -14.75
N VAL A 229 11.47 5.39 -14.50
CA VAL A 229 10.80 5.11 -13.21
C VAL A 229 10.82 3.61 -12.92
N GLY A 230 10.50 2.77 -13.91
CA GLY A 230 10.56 1.32 -13.77
C GLY A 230 11.97 0.80 -13.41
N ARG A 231 13.02 1.41 -13.97
CA ARG A 231 14.42 1.09 -13.64
C ARG A 231 14.77 1.53 -12.22
N LEU A 232 14.48 2.78 -11.86
CA LEU A 232 14.78 3.34 -10.54
C LEU A 232 14.07 2.61 -9.40
N ILE A 233 12.84 2.12 -9.62
CA ILE A 233 12.15 1.28 -8.63
C ILE A 233 12.86 -0.08 -8.48
N LYS A 234 13.31 -0.69 -9.59
CA LYS A 234 14.04 -1.98 -9.56
C LYS A 234 15.41 -1.85 -8.90
N GLU A 235 16.09 -0.72 -9.11
CA GLU A 235 17.37 -0.38 -8.48
C GLU A 235 17.21 -0.01 -6.99
N GLY A 236 15.97 0.13 -6.50
CA GLY A 236 15.68 0.51 -5.11
C GLY A 236 15.91 2.00 -4.81
N VAL A 237 16.14 2.83 -5.84
CA VAL A 237 16.29 4.28 -5.70
C VAL A 237 14.96 4.95 -5.43
N LEU A 238 13.90 4.52 -6.12
CA LEU A 238 12.53 4.94 -5.84
C LEU A 238 11.83 3.94 -4.94
N SER A 239 10.99 4.44 -4.03
CA SER A 239 10.21 3.57 -3.16
C SER A 239 9.29 2.67 -3.96
N ASN A 240 9.26 1.38 -3.60
CA ASN A 240 8.34 0.40 -4.16
C ASN A 240 7.04 0.27 -3.34
N THR A 241 6.75 1.23 -2.46
CA THR A 241 5.56 1.23 -1.60
C THR A 241 4.37 1.82 -2.32
N PRO A 242 3.29 1.06 -2.58
CA PRO A 242 2.11 1.62 -3.21
C PRO A 242 1.51 2.79 -2.41
N GLY A 243 1.05 3.83 -3.09
CA GLY A 243 0.64 5.12 -2.54
C GLY A 243 1.78 6.13 -2.38
N SER A 244 3.00 5.81 -2.80
CA SER A 244 4.08 6.79 -2.90
C SER A 244 3.85 7.73 -4.07
N PHE A 245 4.04 9.03 -3.82
CA PHE A 245 3.99 10.08 -4.83
C PHE A 245 5.40 10.59 -5.09
N PHE A 246 5.73 10.78 -6.35
CA PHE A 246 6.98 11.37 -6.81
C PHE A 246 6.65 12.58 -7.68
N LEU A 247 7.26 13.72 -7.36
CA LEU A 247 7.22 14.89 -8.22
C LEU A 247 8.48 14.88 -9.09
N LEU A 248 8.30 14.77 -10.39
CA LEU A 248 9.39 14.77 -11.36
C LEU A 248 9.35 16.08 -12.13
N ARG A 249 10.50 16.77 -12.16
CA ARG A 249 10.70 18.00 -12.93
C ARG A 249 11.80 17.76 -13.96
N HIS A 250 11.50 18.05 -15.21
CA HIS A 250 12.48 18.06 -16.30
C HIS A 250 12.19 19.27 -17.19
N ASP A 251 13.05 20.27 -17.13
CA ASP A 251 12.89 21.57 -17.80
C ASP A 251 11.50 22.20 -17.54
N GLN A 252 10.65 22.25 -18.57
CA GLN A 252 9.29 22.80 -18.51
C GLN A 252 8.22 21.76 -18.15
N TYR A 253 8.60 20.48 -18.07
CA TYR A 253 7.70 19.38 -17.76
C TYR A 253 7.73 19.10 -16.26
N MET A 254 6.58 19.23 -15.63
CA MET A 254 6.37 18.77 -14.27
C MET A 254 5.34 17.65 -14.29
N VAL A 255 5.67 16.51 -13.68
CA VAL A 255 4.83 15.31 -13.69
C VAL A 255 4.74 14.76 -12.29
N ILE A 256 3.52 14.51 -11.83
CA ILE A 256 3.27 13.73 -10.63
C ILE A 256 3.15 12.26 -11.04
N VAL A 257 3.96 11.43 -10.39
CA VAL A 257 4.00 9.99 -10.58
C VAL A 257 3.55 9.34 -9.28
N GLU A 258 2.43 8.64 -9.31
CA GLU A 258 1.88 7.91 -8.18
C GLU A 258 1.99 6.40 -8.42
N LEU A 259 2.57 5.66 -7.48
CA LEU A 259 2.63 4.21 -7.53
C LEU A 259 1.30 3.63 -7.03
N LEU A 260 0.44 3.17 -7.94
CA LEU A 260 -0.88 2.63 -7.59
C LEU A 260 -0.80 1.22 -6.98
N GLU A 261 -0.02 0.37 -7.64
CA GLU A 261 0.21 -1.01 -7.21
C GLU A 261 1.64 -1.40 -7.55
N SER A 262 2.23 -2.21 -6.68
CA SER A 262 3.48 -2.89 -6.94
C SER A 262 3.31 -4.36 -6.65
N SER A 263 3.91 -5.19 -7.49
CA SER A 263 4.08 -6.61 -7.31
C SER A 263 5.50 -6.98 -7.74
N PHE A 264 5.90 -8.22 -7.48
CA PHE A 264 7.19 -8.74 -7.93
C PHE A 264 7.40 -8.63 -9.45
N LEU A 265 6.31 -8.70 -10.23
CA LEU A 265 6.37 -8.80 -11.69
C LEU A 265 5.98 -7.52 -12.42
N TYR A 266 5.31 -6.58 -11.74
CA TYR A 266 4.84 -5.35 -12.36
C TYR A 266 4.70 -4.23 -11.34
N ASN A 267 4.84 -3.00 -11.84
CA ASN A 267 4.48 -1.79 -11.12
C ASN A 267 3.42 -1.06 -11.94
N LEU A 268 2.29 -0.76 -11.33
CA LEU A 268 1.24 0.07 -11.90
C LEU A 268 1.45 1.49 -11.40
N VAL A 269 1.70 2.39 -12.33
CA VAL A 269 2.04 3.79 -12.05
C VAL A 269 1.05 4.70 -12.76
N LEU A 270 0.52 5.67 -12.03
CA LEU A 270 -0.30 6.76 -12.56
C LEU A 270 0.60 7.97 -12.79
N MET A 271 0.69 8.41 -14.03
CA MET A 271 1.45 9.60 -14.40
C MET A 271 0.46 10.70 -14.79
N LYS A 272 0.59 11.86 -14.15
CA LYS A 272 -0.20 13.06 -14.45
C LYS A 272 0.74 14.19 -14.79
N GLY A 273 0.62 14.72 -16.00
CA GLY A 273 1.25 15.99 -16.36
C GLY A 273 0.60 17.11 -15.56
N LEU A 274 1.42 17.97 -14.98
CA LEU A 274 0.99 19.26 -14.44
C LEU A 274 1.10 20.32 -15.53
N GLU A 275 0.50 21.49 -15.31
CA GLU A 275 0.51 22.59 -16.26
C GLU A 275 1.94 22.90 -16.75
N LEU A 276 2.10 22.98 -18.08
CA LEU A 276 3.35 23.40 -18.72
C LEU A 276 3.60 24.87 -18.38
N GLN A 277 4.67 25.13 -17.61
CA GLN A 277 5.12 26.50 -17.35
C GLN A 277 5.85 27.04 -18.60
N MET A 278 5.10 27.37 -19.65
CA MET A 278 5.67 27.95 -20.87
C MET A 278 6.07 29.42 -20.72
N THR A 279 5.43 30.17 -19.81
CA THR A 279 5.78 31.58 -19.57
C THR A 279 5.42 31.98 -18.14
N SER A 280 6.36 32.51 -17.38
CA SER A 280 6.16 33.66 -16.48
C SER A 280 7.40 33.86 -15.63
N CYS A 281 7.62 35.11 -15.24
CA CYS A 281 8.73 35.62 -14.44
C CYS A 281 8.85 35.01 -13.01
N HIS A 282 8.17 33.90 -12.72
CA HIS A 282 8.16 33.20 -11.43
C HIS A 282 9.14 32.01 -11.37
N THR A 283 9.92 31.74 -12.42
CA THR A 283 11.01 30.75 -12.40
C THR A 283 12.09 31.04 -11.35
N VAL A 284 12.10 32.24 -10.78
CA VAL A 284 13.06 32.66 -9.73
C VAL A 284 12.65 32.19 -8.32
N GLU A 285 11.37 31.86 -8.09
CA GLU A 285 10.88 31.50 -6.74
C GLU A 285 11.00 29.99 -6.41
N ALA A 286 11.41 29.17 -7.39
CA ALA A 286 11.44 27.71 -7.27
C ALA A 286 12.82 27.10 -7.57
N ASN A 287 13.89 27.82 -7.25
CA ASN A 287 15.27 27.33 -7.16
C ASN A 287 15.76 27.38 -5.72
#